data_AF-A0A7S0RPG4-F1
#
_entry.id   AF-A0A7S0RPG4-F1
#
_cell.length_a   1.000
_cell.length_b   1.000
_cell.length_c   1.000
_cell.angle_alpha   90.00
_cell.angle_beta   90.00
_cell.angle_gamma   90.00
#
_symmetry.space_group_name_H-M   'P 1'
#
loop_
_entity.id
_entity.type
_entity.pdbx_description
1 polymer ?
#
loop_
_entity_poly.entity_id
_entity_poly.type
_entity_poly.pdbx_seq_one_letter_code
_entity_poly.pdbx_strand_id
1 'polypeptide(L)'
;NRGVALFPMAPIVNKLAPSDVFRSYCLAGEDRKPYVLDLRPNKEFKKGHLSQAFNIVVSKNGRILADYSKANYKIAWSQNCWWDKDIVLYSNETVRDDMAVMAFLLAEGKARNIGLVVGGYAAIEAKYPCICTTSTRGGGKNYPSEILPAFAYLGCWEQAEDHSLLQDLRIKAVLTIHNNPENLKVPAGTAQLCLTLADVEGENISQFFEQSFAFLEQCREEKKRVLVHCGAGVSRSATLLIAYIMRRHGLPLAQALQFCQTRRSVTLPNEGFMRALALLEKKVKASGGPFVELELDEPVITTLAGVTAGDYTARAAGAGAGLVESYDDEEDDGGNGAGGSAPSDRRRSADPAAPARAAPKAEEPSGPKILVYKGAAVVDALPVKAGKKCTFGLHSSCGMVLQHQSISRQHASLSADAECNLTVEDLGSTHGTRLDGVRLRPHVKTPLQHGSRLAFGASSRVYVVALHSAPERKEERAAPARRRSRSPARRSDGRDRSPRRSRSPARRSDGRDRSPRRSRSPARRS
;
A
#
# COMPACT_ATOMS: atom_id res chain seq x y z
N ASN A 1 -30.13 1.15 -20.61
CA ASN A 1 -29.73 0.83 -19.23
C ASN A 1 -28.74 1.86 -18.75
N ARG A 2 -29.16 2.69 -17.78
CA ARG A 2 -28.36 3.77 -17.19
C ARG A 2 -27.09 3.17 -16.58
N GLY A 3 -25.93 3.64 -17.03
CA GLY A 3 -24.64 3.25 -16.47
C GLY A 3 -24.55 3.73 -15.02
N VAL A 4 -24.30 2.80 -14.11
CA VAL A 4 -23.93 3.13 -12.73
C VAL A 4 -22.54 3.74 -12.78
N ALA A 5 -22.44 5.05 -12.65
CA ALA A 5 -21.16 5.70 -12.38
C ALA A 5 -20.64 5.15 -11.05
N LEU A 6 -19.53 4.39 -11.09
CA LEU A 6 -18.77 4.09 -9.89
C LEU A 6 -18.16 5.40 -9.41
N PHE A 7 -18.82 6.04 -8.45
CA PHE A 7 -18.22 7.14 -7.69
C PHE A 7 -16.91 6.64 -7.05
N PRO A 8 -15.85 7.46 -6.99
CA PRO A 8 -14.70 7.13 -6.15
C PRO A 8 -15.24 6.87 -4.74
N MET A 9 -14.90 5.70 -4.16
CA MET A 9 -15.27 5.37 -2.80
C MET A 9 -14.80 6.51 -1.90
N ALA A 10 -15.72 7.08 -1.11
CA ALA A 10 -15.37 8.15 -0.18
C ALA A 10 -14.26 7.66 0.78
N PRO A 11 -13.29 8.51 1.13
CA PRO A 11 -12.24 8.12 2.07
C PRO A 11 -12.86 7.66 3.40
N ILE A 12 -12.36 6.55 3.95
CA ILE A 12 -12.80 6.09 5.27
C ILE A 12 -12.18 7.01 6.32
N VAL A 13 -13.03 7.65 7.13
CA VAL A 13 -12.62 8.52 8.24
C VAL A 13 -12.75 7.77 9.55
N ASN A 14 -11.65 7.64 10.28
CA ASN A 14 -11.61 6.96 11.58
C ASN A 14 -11.11 7.90 12.67
N LYS A 15 -11.60 7.72 13.89
CA LYS A 15 -10.99 8.32 15.08
C LYS A 15 -9.83 7.45 15.56
N LEU A 16 -8.68 8.06 15.80
CA LEU A 16 -7.46 7.40 16.26
C LEU A 16 -7.16 7.80 17.71
N ALA A 17 -6.96 6.81 18.57
CA ALA A 17 -6.38 7.05 19.88
C ALA A 17 -4.86 7.28 19.75
N PRO A 18 -4.20 7.88 20.77
CA PRO A 18 -2.75 8.04 20.75
C PRO A 18 -1.96 6.74 20.52
N SER A 19 -2.49 5.59 20.97
CA SER A 19 -1.89 4.27 20.73
C SER A 19 -1.89 3.88 19.26
N ASP A 20 -2.93 4.24 18.51
CA ASP A 20 -3.05 3.93 17.09
C ASP A 20 -2.05 4.74 16.27
N VAL A 21 -1.86 6.00 16.65
CA VAL A 21 -0.81 6.85 16.08
C VAL A 21 0.55 6.24 16.34
N PHE A 22 0.83 5.83 17.58
CA PHE A 22 2.10 5.20 17.92
C PHE A 22 2.36 3.91 17.13
N ARG A 23 1.34 3.06 16.94
CA ARG A 23 1.46 1.83 16.11
C ARG A 23 1.89 2.12 14.67
N SER A 24 1.53 3.27 14.10
CA SER A 24 1.99 3.66 12.76
C SER A 24 3.52 3.87 12.66
N TYR A 25 4.18 4.18 13.79
CA TYR A 25 5.64 4.26 13.90
C TYR A 25 6.31 2.89 14.12
N CYS A 26 5.52 1.86 14.41
CA CYS A 26 5.95 0.48 14.66
C CYS A 26 5.75 -0.45 13.45
N LEU A 27 5.36 0.10 12.30
CA LEU A 27 5.20 -0.61 11.03
C LEU A 27 6.55 -1.13 10.49
N ALA A 28 6.55 -2.32 9.89
CA ALA A 28 7.77 -3.03 9.53
C ALA A 28 8.14 -2.91 8.03
N GLY A 29 9.43 -2.75 7.73
CA GLY A 29 9.95 -2.89 6.36
C GLY A 29 9.28 -1.96 5.34
N GLU A 30 8.66 -2.54 4.31
CA GLU A 30 7.94 -1.84 3.24
C GLU A 30 6.47 -1.52 3.58
N ASP A 31 6.04 -1.72 4.83
CA ASP A 31 4.72 -1.30 5.27
C ASP A 31 4.47 0.17 4.93
N ARG A 32 3.30 0.44 4.35
CA ARG A 32 2.92 1.79 3.93
C ARG A 32 2.73 2.65 5.17
N LYS A 33 3.70 3.52 5.44
CA LYS A 33 3.59 4.51 6.51
C LYS A 33 2.60 5.60 6.13
N PRO A 34 1.67 5.98 7.03
CA PRO A 34 0.77 7.09 6.76
C PRO A 34 1.54 8.42 6.76
N TYR A 35 1.00 9.40 6.05
CA TYR A 35 1.46 10.78 6.17
C TYR A 35 0.86 11.40 7.42
N VAL A 36 1.72 11.93 8.28
CA VAL A 36 1.30 12.58 9.53
C VAL A 36 1.24 14.09 9.27
N LEU A 37 0.07 14.70 9.37
CA LEU A 37 -0.13 16.13 9.11
C LEU A 37 -0.49 16.84 10.43
N ASP A 38 0.31 17.86 10.75
CA ASP A 38 0.13 18.74 11.91
C ASP A 38 -0.59 20.02 11.46
N LEU A 39 -1.82 20.20 11.95
CA LEU A 39 -2.69 21.33 11.61
C LEU A 39 -2.50 22.55 12.53
N ARG A 40 -1.58 22.48 13.50
CA ARG A 40 -1.37 23.56 14.47
C ARG A 40 -0.61 24.74 13.86
N PRO A 41 -0.70 25.94 14.46
CA PRO A 41 0.11 27.08 14.05
C PRO A 41 1.60 26.74 14.01
N ASN A 42 2.32 27.29 13.04
CA ASN A 42 3.75 27.00 12.85
C ASN A 42 4.61 27.27 14.11
N LYS A 43 4.22 28.27 14.90
CA LYS A 43 4.87 28.60 16.18
C LYS A 43 4.81 27.43 17.17
N GLU A 44 3.73 26.66 17.16
CA GLU A 44 3.54 25.51 18.05
C GLU A 44 4.24 24.27 17.50
N PHE A 45 4.15 24.02 16.18
CA PHE A 45 4.91 22.95 15.52
C PHE A 45 6.42 23.06 15.81
N LYS A 46 6.98 24.27 15.76
CA LYS A 46 8.38 24.52 16.08
C LYS A 46 8.74 24.29 17.55
N LYS A 47 7.78 24.38 18.48
CA LYS A 47 7.99 24.07 19.90
C LYS A 47 8.04 22.56 20.15
N GLY A 48 7.36 21.77 19.32
CA GLY A 48 7.35 20.32 19.37
C GLY A 48 6.27 19.76 18.44
N HIS A 49 6.57 18.66 17.75
CA HIS A 49 5.68 18.00 16.79
C HIS A 49 5.97 16.50 16.74
N LEU A 50 5.09 15.71 16.13
CA LEU A 50 5.38 14.30 15.91
C LEU A 50 6.49 14.16 14.87
N SER A 51 7.42 13.24 15.09
CA SER A 51 8.52 12.98 14.17
C SER A 51 7.97 12.64 12.78
N GLN A 52 8.60 13.18 11.74
CA GLN A 52 8.16 13.05 10.34
C GLN A 52 6.80 13.69 10.01
N ALA A 53 6.23 14.51 10.91
CA ALA A 53 4.99 15.24 10.63
C ALA A 53 5.22 16.44 9.69
N PHE A 54 4.25 16.70 8.83
CA PHE A 54 4.21 17.85 7.94
C PHE A 54 3.30 18.92 8.55
N ASN A 55 3.84 20.11 8.79
CA ASN A 55 3.03 21.23 9.26
C ASN A 55 2.26 21.88 8.12
N ILE A 56 0.94 21.77 8.16
CA ILE A 56 0.04 22.32 7.17
C ILE A 56 -0.94 23.25 7.87
N VAL A 57 -0.97 24.51 7.44
CA VAL A 57 -1.93 25.48 7.97
C VAL A 57 -2.96 25.79 6.89
N VAL A 58 -4.23 25.75 7.25
CA VAL A 58 -5.31 26.23 6.39
C VAL A 58 -5.34 27.75 6.44
N SER A 59 -5.31 28.41 5.28
CA SER A 59 -5.48 29.86 5.18
C SER A 59 -6.81 30.32 5.79
N LYS A 60 -6.90 31.61 6.17
CA LYS A 60 -8.10 32.20 6.79
C LYS A 60 -9.40 31.99 5.98
N ASN A 61 -9.28 31.84 4.65
CA ASN A 61 -10.41 31.60 3.75
C ASN A 61 -10.72 30.11 3.50
N GLY A 62 -10.05 29.18 4.20
CA GLY A 62 -10.30 27.74 4.09
C GLY A 62 -9.80 27.08 2.80
N ARG A 63 -9.19 27.84 1.89
CA ARG A 63 -8.96 27.41 0.50
C ARG A 63 -7.52 27.02 0.17
N ILE A 64 -6.55 27.46 0.95
CA ILE A 64 -5.13 27.24 0.68
C ILE A 64 -4.51 26.50 1.86
N LEU A 65 -3.86 25.38 1.56
CA LEU A 65 -2.99 24.69 2.51
C LEU A 65 -1.59 25.28 2.36
N ALA A 66 -1.13 26.03 3.35
CA ALA A 66 0.22 26.55 3.40
C ALA A 66 1.14 25.54 4.10
N ASP A 67 2.17 25.06 3.39
CA ASP A 67 3.21 24.19 3.92
C ASP A 67 4.35 25.02 4.54
N TYR A 68 4.53 24.87 5.84
CA TYR A 68 5.62 25.54 6.55
C TYR A 68 6.79 24.60 6.89
N SER A 69 6.77 23.37 6.37
CA SER A 69 7.76 22.34 6.72
C SER A 69 9.16 22.55 6.13
N LYS A 70 9.39 23.60 5.30
CA LYS A 70 10.57 24.03 4.50
C LYS A 70 11.96 23.38 4.78
N ALA A 71 12.03 22.09 4.94
CA ALA A 71 13.22 21.26 4.85
C ALA A 71 13.22 20.64 3.45
N ASN A 72 14.42 20.37 2.93
CA ASN A 72 14.67 19.77 1.61
C ASN A 72 14.13 18.34 1.49
N TYR A 73 12.83 18.15 1.71
CA TYR A 73 12.09 16.97 1.30
C TYR A 73 11.70 17.20 -0.15
N LYS A 74 12.18 16.35 -1.07
CA LYS A 74 11.83 16.40 -2.51
C LYS A 74 10.36 16.04 -2.73
N ILE A 75 9.43 16.78 -2.15
CA ILE A 75 8.02 16.72 -2.48
C ILE A 75 7.69 18.11 -3.01
N ALA A 76 7.98 18.30 -4.30
CA ALA A 76 7.33 19.39 -5.01
C ALA A 76 5.83 19.16 -4.85
N TRP A 77 5.14 20.12 -4.23
CA TRP A 77 3.69 20.18 -4.14
C TRP A 77 3.09 20.35 -5.53
N SER A 78 3.22 19.30 -6.32
CA SER A 78 2.45 19.13 -7.52
C SER A 78 1.05 18.75 -7.10
N GLN A 79 0.08 19.12 -7.93
CA GLN A 79 -0.67 18.21 -8.79
C GLN A 79 -0.73 16.70 -8.46
N ASN A 80 0.30 16.12 -7.81
CA ASN A 80 0.55 14.71 -7.57
C ASN A 80 1.17 14.40 -6.17
N CYS A 81 0.94 15.19 -5.10
CA CYS A 81 1.60 14.94 -3.79
C CYS A 81 1.04 13.81 -2.87
N TRP A 82 -0.27 13.50 -2.77
CA TRP A 82 -0.77 12.53 -1.74
C TRP A 82 -1.85 11.51 -2.14
N TRP A 83 -2.12 11.36 -3.44
CA TRP A 83 -3.07 10.39 -4.02
C TRP A 83 -2.86 9.00 -3.45
N ASP A 84 -3.96 8.40 -3.00
CA ASP A 84 -4.00 7.02 -2.54
C ASP A 84 -3.04 6.75 -1.35
N LYS A 85 -2.83 7.76 -0.49
CA LYS A 85 -2.08 7.63 0.77
C LYS A 85 -3.01 7.57 1.97
N ASP A 86 -2.54 6.88 3.00
CA ASP A 86 -3.16 6.91 4.33
C ASP A 86 -2.66 8.16 5.06
N ILE A 87 -3.56 8.90 5.69
CA ILE A 87 -3.28 10.20 6.32
C ILE A 87 -3.69 10.15 7.78
N VAL A 88 -2.82 10.63 8.66
CA VAL A 88 -3.10 10.90 10.08
C VAL A 88 -3.12 12.40 10.29
N LEU A 89 -4.22 12.93 10.81
CA LEU A 89 -4.43 14.35 11.08
C LEU A 89 -4.48 14.60 12.58
N TYR A 90 -3.71 15.57 13.06
CA TYR A 90 -3.83 16.05 14.42
C TYR A 90 -3.74 17.58 14.51
N SER A 91 -4.33 18.11 15.58
CA SER A 91 -4.23 19.52 15.97
C SER A 91 -3.98 19.60 17.49
N ASN A 92 -4.20 20.77 18.10
CA ASN A 92 -4.21 20.91 19.57
C ASN A 92 -5.36 20.14 20.20
N GLU A 93 -6.50 20.13 19.53
CA GLU A 93 -7.70 19.41 19.93
C GLU A 93 -8.04 18.33 18.90
N THR A 94 -9.10 17.57 19.18
CA THR A 94 -9.64 16.60 18.22
C THR A 94 -10.04 17.30 16.93
N VAL A 95 -9.50 16.82 15.81
CA VAL A 95 -9.80 17.36 14.47
C VAL A 95 -11.28 17.15 14.16
N ARG A 96 -11.96 18.23 13.77
CA ARG A 96 -13.39 18.20 13.39
C ARG A 96 -13.52 17.91 11.90
N ASP A 97 -14.62 17.25 11.55
CA ASP A 97 -14.99 16.87 10.18
C ASP A 97 -15.37 18.07 9.30
N ASP A 98 -15.77 19.19 9.90
CA ASP A 98 -16.11 20.45 9.23
C ASP A 98 -14.89 21.33 8.88
N MET A 99 -13.68 20.93 9.26
CA MET A 99 -12.47 21.70 8.96
C MET A 99 -12.18 21.70 7.45
N ALA A 100 -11.72 22.82 6.91
CA ALA A 100 -11.52 22.94 5.46
C ALA A 100 -10.48 21.96 4.90
N VAL A 101 -9.51 21.52 5.71
CA VAL A 101 -8.58 20.43 5.33
C VAL A 101 -9.31 19.10 5.12
N MET A 102 -10.35 18.81 5.90
CA MET A 102 -11.19 17.63 5.72
C MET A 102 -12.00 17.73 4.44
N ALA A 103 -12.60 18.89 4.17
CA ALA A 103 -13.29 19.15 2.91
C ALA A 103 -12.35 18.95 1.71
N PHE A 104 -11.11 19.45 1.78
CA PHE A 104 -10.09 19.25 0.74
C PHE A 104 -9.74 17.75 0.55
N LEU A 105 -9.46 17.02 1.64
CA LEU A 105 -9.07 15.62 1.57
C LEU A 105 -10.21 14.69 1.12
N LEU A 106 -11.46 15.02 1.49
CA LEU A 106 -12.66 14.26 1.14
C LEU A 106 -13.19 14.59 -0.26
N ALA A 107 -13.26 15.87 -0.64
CA ALA A 107 -13.92 16.32 -1.87
C ALA A 107 -13.18 15.89 -3.14
N GLU A 108 -11.87 15.65 -3.06
CA GLU A 108 -11.07 15.30 -4.22
C GLU A 108 -10.72 13.80 -4.32
N GLY A 109 -11.16 12.97 -3.37
CA GLY A 109 -10.85 11.52 -3.35
C GLY A 109 -9.35 11.21 -3.29
N LYS A 110 -8.56 12.14 -2.73
CA LYS A 110 -7.09 12.10 -2.77
C LYS A 110 -6.45 11.36 -1.60
N ALA A 111 -7.18 11.13 -0.51
CA ALA A 111 -6.75 10.27 0.59
C ALA A 111 -7.41 8.89 0.49
N ARG A 112 -6.66 7.81 0.69
CA ARG A 112 -7.25 6.47 0.80
C ARG A 112 -8.03 6.36 2.10
N ASN A 113 -7.39 6.78 3.19
CA ASN A 113 -7.94 6.72 4.54
C ASN A 113 -7.47 7.93 5.34
N ILE A 114 -8.35 8.41 6.23
CA ILE A 114 -8.07 9.57 7.09
C ILE A 114 -8.28 9.16 8.54
N GLY A 115 -7.24 9.26 9.34
CA GLY A 115 -7.26 9.07 10.78
C GLY A 115 -7.23 10.38 11.53
N LEU A 116 -8.25 10.65 12.34
CA LEU A 116 -8.40 11.86 13.16
C LEU A 116 -7.93 11.57 14.58
N VAL A 117 -6.83 12.19 15.00
CA VAL A 117 -6.30 11.98 16.35
C VAL A 117 -7.24 12.59 17.39
N VAL A 118 -7.71 11.75 18.30
CA VAL A 118 -8.50 12.15 19.47
C VAL A 118 -7.57 12.68 20.56
N GLY A 119 -7.91 13.86 21.11
CA GLY A 119 -7.13 14.51 22.17
C GLY A 119 -5.90 15.29 21.68
N GLY A 120 -5.66 15.34 20.37
CA GLY A 120 -4.63 16.18 19.75
C GLY A 120 -3.19 15.84 20.15
N TYR A 121 -2.28 16.79 19.91
CA TYR A 121 -0.85 16.65 20.18
C TYR A 121 -0.53 16.35 21.65
N ALA A 122 -1.19 17.04 22.59
CA ALA A 122 -0.91 16.90 24.02
C ALA A 122 -1.17 15.48 24.53
N ALA A 123 -2.22 14.81 24.04
CA ALA A 123 -2.52 13.43 24.41
C ALA A 123 -1.45 12.44 23.91
N ILE A 124 -0.88 12.69 22.73
CA ILE A 124 0.22 11.88 22.20
C ILE A 124 1.50 12.16 22.96
N GLU A 125 1.86 13.43 23.17
CA GLU A 125 3.08 13.81 23.86
C GLU A 125 3.14 13.26 25.29
N ALA A 126 2.01 13.28 26.01
CA ALA A 126 1.92 12.70 27.35
C ALA A 126 2.16 11.19 27.38
N LYS A 127 1.68 10.45 26.37
CA LYS A 127 1.71 8.97 26.35
C LYS A 127 2.92 8.40 25.63
N TYR A 128 3.37 9.07 24.56
CA TYR A 128 4.44 8.66 23.65
C TYR A 128 5.39 9.83 23.35
N PRO A 129 6.08 10.39 24.36
CA PRO A 129 7.02 11.49 24.14
C PRO A 129 8.17 11.11 23.21
N CYS A 130 8.46 9.81 23.08
CA CYS A 130 9.52 9.29 22.21
C CYS A 130 9.30 9.50 20.71
N ILE A 131 8.05 9.69 20.27
CA ILE A 131 7.75 10.03 18.87
C ILE A 131 7.58 11.54 18.66
N CYS A 132 7.72 12.36 19.70
CA CYS A 132 7.71 13.82 19.61
C CYS A 132 9.14 14.36 19.44
N THR A 133 9.28 15.46 18.69
CA THR A 133 10.56 16.09 18.42
C THR A 133 10.41 17.60 18.19
N THR A 134 11.50 18.33 18.40
CA THR A 134 11.63 19.74 17.98
C THR A 134 12.41 19.88 16.68
N SER A 135 13.03 18.80 16.19
CA SER A 135 13.88 18.81 15.00
C SER A 135 13.06 18.65 13.72
N THR A 136 13.14 19.66 12.85
CA THR A 136 12.57 19.61 11.51
C THR A 136 13.47 18.94 10.48
N ARG A 137 14.66 18.46 10.89
CA ARG A 137 15.64 17.79 10.01
C ARG A 137 15.77 16.28 10.27
N GLY A 138 14.91 15.71 11.12
CA GLY A 138 15.04 14.35 11.64
C GLY A 138 14.39 13.25 10.81
N GLY A 139 15.02 12.07 10.80
CA GLY A 139 14.39 10.79 10.44
C GLY A 139 13.71 10.15 11.65
N GLY A 140 12.70 9.30 11.42
CA GLY A 140 12.03 8.54 12.48
C GLY A 140 12.83 7.32 12.93
N LYS A 141 12.69 6.93 14.20
CA LYS A 141 13.22 5.65 14.69
C LYS A 141 12.41 4.49 14.10
N ASN A 142 13.09 3.37 13.87
CA ASN A 142 12.46 2.15 13.35
C ASN A 142 12.03 1.27 14.53
N TYR A 143 10.91 1.59 15.18
CA TYR A 143 10.44 0.83 16.33
C TYR A 143 9.99 -0.60 15.96
N PRO A 144 10.18 -1.60 16.84
CA PRO A 144 9.58 -2.92 16.69
C PRO A 144 8.06 -2.82 16.74
N SER A 145 7.41 -3.80 16.11
CA SER A 145 5.95 -3.87 16.01
C SER A 145 5.34 -4.20 17.37
N GLU A 146 4.43 -3.36 17.88
CA GLU A 146 3.66 -3.67 19.09
C GLU A 146 2.62 -4.75 18.76
N ILE A 147 2.85 -5.98 19.24
CA ILE A 147 1.95 -7.11 18.97
C ILE A 147 0.90 -7.22 20.06
N LEU A 148 1.32 -7.26 21.33
CA LEU A 148 0.44 -7.21 22.48
C LEU A 148 0.58 -5.85 23.15
N PRO A 149 -0.48 -5.01 23.18
CA PRO A 149 -0.40 -3.63 23.65
C PRO A 149 0.25 -3.50 25.02
N ALA A 150 1.20 -2.57 25.13
CA ALA A 150 1.94 -2.27 26.35
C ALA A 150 2.67 -3.46 27.00
N PHE A 151 2.84 -4.58 26.29
CA PHE A 151 3.49 -5.79 26.81
C PHE A 151 4.53 -6.38 25.86
N ALA A 152 4.14 -6.88 24.67
CA ALA A 152 5.05 -7.64 23.80
C ALA A 152 5.22 -6.99 22.43
N TYR A 153 6.49 -6.81 22.07
CA TYR A 153 6.94 -6.25 20.79
C TYR A 153 7.65 -7.31 19.96
N LEU A 154 7.50 -7.25 18.64
CA LEU A 154 8.15 -8.15 17.66
C LEU A 154 9.09 -7.35 16.76
N GLY A 155 10.36 -7.72 16.74
CA GLY A 155 11.39 -6.97 16.02
C GLY A 155 12.52 -7.80 15.40
N CYS A 156 13.48 -7.08 14.81
CA CYS A 156 14.72 -7.59 14.24
C CYS A 156 15.94 -7.33 15.13
N TRP A 157 17.11 -7.78 14.71
CA TRP A 157 18.35 -7.69 15.47
C TRP A 157 18.76 -6.24 15.73
N GLU A 158 18.70 -5.40 14.70
CA GLU A 158 19.09 -3.98 14.77
C GLU A 158 18.26 -3.23 15.82
N GLN A 159 16.99 -3.59 15.99
CA GLN A 159 16.09 -2.99 16.97
C GLN A 159 16.41 -3.43 18.41
N ALA A 160 16.94 -4.65 18.58
CA ALA A 160 17.34 -5.16 19.88
C ALA A 160 18.68 -4.58 20.36
N GLU A 161 19.56 -4.19 19.43
CA GLU A 161 20.82 -3.51 19.74
C GLU A 161 20.67 -2.01 20.01
N ASP A 162 19.58 -1.39 19.58
CA ASP A 162 19.33 0.04 19.80
C ASP A 162 18.84 0.32 21.24
N HIS A 163 19.79 0.67 22.11
CA HIS A 163 19.51 0.96 23.53
C HIS A 163 18.54 2.14 23.70
N SER A 164 18.59 3.13 22.81
CA SER A 164 17.70 4.30 22.88
C SER A 164 16.26 3.90 22.58
N LEU A 165 16.06 3.00 21.61
CA LEU A 165 14.76 2.45 21.26
C LEU A 165 14.21 1.59 22.41
N LEU A 166 15.04 0.75 23.03
CA LEU A 166 14.61 -0.05 24.19
C LEU A 166 14.19 0.86 25.36
N GLN A 167 14.90 1.96 25.58
CA GLN A 167 14.57 2.95 26.61
C GLN A 167 13.25 3.68 26.32
N ASP A 168 13.07 4.16 25.08
CA ASP A 168 11.84 4.83 24.63
C ASP A 168 10.61 3.96 24.88
N LEU A 169 10.71 2.67 24.54
CA LEU A 169 9.62 1.69 24.72
C LEU A 169 9.50 1.20 26.15
N ARG A 170 10.44 1.54 27.02
CA ARG A 170 10.58 1.02 28.40
C ARG A 170 10.65 -0.51 28.42
N ILE A 171 11.34 -1.09 27.44
CA ILE A 171 11.60 -2.53 27.40
C ILE A 171 12.50 -2.90 28.58
N LYS A 172 12.08 -3.91 29.34
CA LYS A 172 12.79 -4.43 30.53
C LYS A 172 13.18 -5.90 30.39
N ALA A 173 12.76 -6.54 29.30
CA ALA A 173 13.11 -7.91 28.99
C ALA A 173 13.30 -8.10 27.48
N VAL A 174 14.24 -8.95 27.08
CA VAL A 174 14.51 -9.29 25.67
C VAL A 174 14.56 -10.81 25.51
N LEU A 175 13.73 -11.34 24.61
CA LEU A 175 13.79 -12.72 24.15
C LEU A 175 14.46 -12.75 22.78
N THR A 176 15.66 -13.30 22.74
CA THR A 176 16.47 -13.44 21.53
C THR A 176 16.43 -14.88 21.04
N ILE A 177 16.05 -15.09 19.77
CA ILE A 177 16.26 -16.37 19.08
C ILE A 177 17.08 -16.16 17.81
N HIS A 178 18.34 -16.61 17.83
CA HIS A 178 19.31 -16.31 16.76
C HIS A 178 20.32 -17.45 16.56
N ASN A 179 21.17 -17.38 15.53
CA ASN A 179 22.28 -18.32 15.36
C ASN A 179 23.38 -18.09 16.41
N ASN A 180 23.52 -16.84 16.84
CA ASN A 180 24.54 -16.35 17.75
C ASN A 180 23.92 -15.32 18.71
N PRO A 181 23.01 -15.72 19.61
CA PRO A 181 22.34 -14.80 20.52
C PRO A 181 23.29 -14.14 21.52
N GLU A 182 24.43 -14.76 21.83
CA GLU A 182 25.48 -14.27 22.73
C GLU A 182 26.13 -12.95 22.28
N ASN A 183 26.03 -12.62 20.99
CA ASN A 183 26.59 -11.38 20.46
C ASN A 183 25.74 -10.15 20.78
N LEU A 184 24.48 -10.35 21.21
CA LEU A 184 23.58 -9.24 21.51
C LEU A 184 23.99 -8.57 22.83
N LYS A 185 24.23 -7.26 22.76
CA LYS A 185 24.49 -6.43 23.95
C LYS A 185 23.25 -5.63 24.31
N VAL A 186 22.58 -6.01 25.39
CA VAL A 186 21.45 -5.25 25.94
C VAL A 186 21.89 -4.38 27.13
N PRO A 187 21.14 -3.32 27.48
CA PRO A 187 21.40 -2.52 28.67
C PRO A 187 21.40 -3.34 29.96
N ALA A 188 22.25 -2.96 30.92
CA ALA A 188 22.31 -3.60 32.22
C ALA A 188 20.93 -3.58 32.93
N GLY A 189 20.60 -4.67 33.63
CA GLY A 189 19.30 -4.82 34.32
C GLY A 189 18.13 -5.20 33.39
N THR A 190 18.38 -5.42 32.10
CA THR A 190 17.40 -6.02 31.18
C THR A 190 17.39 -7.53 31.37
N ALA A 191 16.22 -8.10 31.68
CA ALA A 191 16.08 -9.56 31.75
C ALA A 191 16.26 -10.17 30.35
N GLN A 192 16.94 -11.31 30.23
CA GLN A 192 17.19 -11.93 28.92
C GLN A 192 16.84 -13.40 28.90
N LEU A 193 16.28 -13.83 27.76
CA LEU A 193 16.24 -15.23 27.36
C LEU A 193 16.90 -15.36 25.98
N CYS A 194 18.02 -16.07 25.92
CA CYS A 194 18.79 -16.29 24.69
C CYS A 194 18.63 -17.74 24.22
N LEU A 195 18.10 -17.91 23.01
CA LEU A 195 17.85 -19.21 22.38
C LEU A 195 18.65 -19.31 21.08
N THR A 196 19.37 -20.42 20.91
CA THR A 196 20.17 -20.66 19.70
C THR A 196 19.40 -21.53 18.73
N LEU A 197 19.03 -20.98 17.56
CA LEU A 197 18.35 -21.73 16.50
C LEU A 197 18.54 -21.09 15.13
N ALA A 198 18.87 -21.92 14.13
CA ALA A 198 18.90 -21.51 12.73
C ALA A 198 17.49 -21.37 12.13
N ASP A 199 17.33 -20.47 11.16
CA ASP A 199 16.04 -20.24 10.48
C ASP A 199 15.89 -21.13 9.24
N VAL A 200 15.84 -22.43 9.45
CA VAL A 200 15.68 -23.41 8.38
C VAL A 200 14.62 -24.44 8.76
N GLU A 201 13.95 -25.01 7.76
CA GLU A 201 12.77 -25.88 7.98
C GLU A 201 13.06 -27.18 8.73
N GLY A 202 14.34 -27.60 8.77
CA GLY A 202 14.77 -28.81 9.48
C GLY A 202 14.98 -28.62 10.98
N GLU A 203 15.04 -27.37 11.46
CA GLU A 203 15.27 -27.08 12.87
C GLU A 203 14.02 -27.27 13.73
N ASN A 204 14.21 -27.80 14.93
CA ASN A 204 13.11 -28.03 15.87
C ASN A 204 12.89 -26.81 16.78
N ILE A 205 12.08 -25.84 16.35
CA ILE A 205 11.73 -24.69 17.20
C ILE A 205 10.82 -25.05 18.37
N SER A 206 10.07 -26.16 18.29
CA SER A 206 9.06 -26.52 19.30
C SER A 206 9.66 -26.84 20.66
N GLN A 207 10.95 -27.21 20.71
CA GLN A 207 11.69 -27.44 21.94
C GLN A 207 11.74 -26.20 22.84
N PHE A 208 11.60 -25.00 22.26
CA PHE A 208 11.65 -23.74 22.99
C PHE A 208 10.27 -23.19 23.39
N PHE A 209 9.17 -23.84 23.01
CA PHE A 209 7.83 -23.32 23.31
C PHE A 209 7.55 -23.21 24.81
N GLU A 210 7.99 -24.17 25.62
CA GLU A 210 7.78 -24.10 27.08
C GLU A 210 8.63 -22.99 27.71
N GLN A 211 9.92 -22.96 27.39
CA GLN A 211 10.86 -21.99 27.95
C GLN A 211 10.49 -20.54 27.57
N SER A 212 10.13 -20.30 26.31
CA SER A 212 9.68 -18.99 25.84
C SER A 212 8.33 -18.58 26.47
N PHE A 213 7.39 -19.52 26.62
CA PHE A 213 6.11 -19.25 27.27
C PHE A 213 6.30 -18.86 28.74
N ALA A 214 7.10 -19.62 29.49
CA ALA A 214 7.39 -19.33 30.90
C ALA A 214 8.05 -17.96 31.09
N PHE A 215 9.02 -17.61 30.24
CA PHE A 215 9.67 -16.29 30.28
C PHE A 215 8.70 -15.15 30.00
N LEU A 216 7.82 -15.30 28.99
CA LEU A 216 6.83 -14.29 28.66
C LEU A 216 5.78 -14.14 29.77
N GLU A 217 5.30 -15.25 30.36
CA GLU A 217 4.37 -15.18 31.49
C GLU A 217 5.00 -14.51 32.71
N GLN A 218 6.25 -14.84 33.04
CA GLN A 218 6.98 -14.17 34.13
C GLN A 218 7.09 -12.66 33.87
N CYS A 219 7.51 -12.26 32.67
CA CYS A 219 7.60 -10.84 32.32
C CYS A 219 6.25 -10.13 32.45
N ARG A 220 5.16 -10.81 32.06
CA ARG A 220 3.82 -10.26 32.15
C ARG A 220 3.36 -10.09 33.60
N GLU A 221 3.61 -11.08 34.46
CA GLU A 221 3.31 -11.01 35.91
C GLU A 221 4.08 -9.87 36.58
N GLU A 222 5.34 -9.67 36.18
CA GLU A 222 6.19 -8.57 36.64
C GLU A 222 5.91 -7.22 35.93
N LYS A 223 4.90 -7.16 35.06
CA LYS A 223 4.52 -5.97 34.26
C LYS A 223 5.70 -5.38 33.45
N LYS A 224 6.61 -6.24 32.99
CA LYS A 224 7.73 -5.89 32.13
C LYS A 224 7.29 -5.90 30.66
N ARG A 225 7.73 -4.88 29.92
CA ARG A 225 7.64 -4.88 28.46
C ARG A 225 8.76 -5.71 27.87
N VAL A 226 8.42 -6.56 26.90
CA VAL A 226 9.31 -7.55 26.31
C VAL A 226 9.48 -7.29 24.81
N LEU A 227 10.72 -7.32 24.33
CA LEU A 227 11.02 -7.45 22.91
C LEU A 227 11.33 -8.90 22.56
N VAL A 228 10.56 -9.48 21.65
CA VAL A 228 10.82 -10.80 21.06
C VAL A 228 11.41 -10.57 19.68
N HIS A 229 12.65 -11.01 19.45
CA HIS A 229 13.34 -10.74 18.19
C HIS A 229 14.20 -11.91 17.71
N CYS A 230 14.52 -11.87 16.41
CA CYS A 230 15.49 -12.74 15.78
C CYS A 230 16.37 -11.89 14.85
N GLY A 231 16.94 -12.48 13.80
CA GLY A 231 17.66 -11.73 12.77
C GLY A 231 16.76 -10.70 12.09
N ALA A 232 15.77 -11.15 11.30
CA ALA A 232 14.89 -10.27 10.50
C ALA A 232 13.55 -9.90 11.18
N GLY A 233 13.19 -10.57 12.27
CA GLY A 233 11.86 -10.41 12.88
C GLY A 233 10.72 -10.93 12.01
N VAL A 234 10.96 -12.00 11.24
CA VAL A 234 10.02 -12.55 10.25
C VAL A 234 9.52 -13.95 10.65
N SER A 235 10.45 -14.87 10.93
CA SER A 235 10.13 -16.30 11.10
C SER A 235 10.32 -16.79 12.54
N ARG A 236 11.57 -16.96 13.04
CA ARG A 236 11.85 -17.50 14.40
C ARG A 236 11.11 -16.81 15.54
N SER A 237 11.32 -15.50 15.72
CA SER A 237 10.70 -14.73 16.80
C SER A 237 9.18 -14.64 16.68
N ALA A 238 8.69 -14.49 15.44
CA ALA A 238 7.26 -14.50 15.17
C ALA A 238 6.63 -15.84 15.56
N THR A 239 7.31 -16.96 15.30
CA THR A 239 6.85 -18.30 15.68
C THR A 239 6.67 -18.41 17.19
N LEU A 240 7.65 -17.97 17.99
CA LEU A 240 7.54 -18.02 19.45
C LEU A 240 6.38 -17.18 19.98
N LEU A 241 6.18 -16.00 19.39
CA LEU A 241 5.10 -15.11 19.81
C LEU A 241 3.71 -15.63 19.37
N ILE A 242 3.59 -16.23 18.18
CA ILE A 242 2.37 -16.92 17.74
C ILE A 242 2.07 -18.10 18.68
N ALA A 243 3.07 -18.91 19.02
CA ALA A 243 2.92 -20.03 19.96
C ALA A 243 2.42 -19.55 21.34
N TYR A 244 2.98 -18.44 21.84
CA TYR A 244 2.54 -17.80 23.08
C TYR A 244 1.08 -17.37 23.00
N ILE A 245 0.68 -16.67 21.94
CA ILE A 245 -0.70 -16.18 21.75
C ILE A 245 -1.69 -17.35 21.67
N MET A 246 -1.37 -18.39 20.89
CA MET A 246 -2.20 -19.59 20.76
C MET A 246 -2.40 -20.26 22.12
N ARG A 247 -1.34 -20.42 22.91
CA ARG A 247 -1.43 -21.09 24.22
C ARG A 247 -2.13 -20.22 25.26
N ARG A 248 -1.86 -18.91 25.30
CA ARG A 248 -2.37 -18.03 26.37
C ARG A 248 -3.83 -17.66 26.20
N HIS A 249 -4.24 -17.43 24.95
CA HIS A 249 -5.58 -16.99 24.59
C HIS A 249 -6.42 -18.11 23.97
N GLY A 250 -5.84 -19.29 23.82
CA GLY A 250 -6.48 -20.43 23.18
C GLY A 250 -6.60 -20.29 21.66
N LEU A 251 -6.13 -19.21 21.00
CA LEU A 251 -6.44 -18.97 19.59
C LEU A 251 -5.96 -20.10 18.64
N PRO A 252 -6.74 -20.42 17.58
CA PRO A 252 -6.27 -21.25 16.48
C PRO A 252 -5.05 -20.62 15.79
N LEU A 253 -4.20 -21.46 15.19
CA LEU A 253 -2.99 -21.01 14.48
C LEU A 253 -3.31 -19.95 13.43
N ALA A 254 -4.34 -20.18 12.62
CA ALA A 254 -4.72 -19.24 11.56
C ALA A 254 -5.05 -17.84 12.12
N GLN A 255 -5.78 -17.78 13.25
CA GLN A 255 -6.15 -16.52 13.89
C GLN A 255 -4.95 -15.86 14.59
N ALA A 256 -4.11 -16.63 15.29
CA ALA A 256 -2.91 -16.10 15.94
C ALA A 256 -1.87 -15.58 14.91
N LEU A 257 -1.70 -16.28 13.79
CA LEU A 257 -0.86 -15.82 12.68
C LEU A 257 -1.42 -14.54 12.06
N GLN A 258 -2.72 -14.51 11.75
CA GLN A 258 -3.38 -13.31 11.21
C GLN A 258 -3.25 -12.14 12.19
N PHE A 259 -3.42 -12.37 13.48
CA PHE A 259 -3.24 -11.36 14.52
C PHE A 259 -1.85 -10.73 14.48
N CYS A 260 -0.79 -11.54 14.37
CA CYS A 260 0.57 -11.02 14.21
C CYS A 260 0.76 -10.30 12.87
N GLN A 261 0.24 -10.84 11.75
CA GLN A 261 0.35 -10.22 10.42
C GLN A 261 -0.38 -8.87 10.32
N THR A 262 -1.48 -8.72 11.06
CA THR A 262 -2.19 -7.45 11.25
C THR A 262 -1.46 -6.46 12.17
N ARG A 263 -0.25 -6.77 12.63
CA ARG A 263 0.58 -5.80 13.38
C ARG A 263 2.00 -5.71 12.83
N ARG A 264 2.39 -6.72 12.04
CA ARG A 264 3.66 -6.81 11.33
C ARG A 264 3.46 -7.64 10.05
N SER A 265 3.26 -6.98 8.91
CA SER A 265 2.87 -7.66 7.67
C SER A 265 3.88 -8.70 7.17
N VAL A 266 5.16 -8.50 7.50
CA VAL A 266 6.26 -9.39 7.12
C VAL A 266 6.31 -10.68 7.94
N THR A 267 5.43 -10.87 8.93
CA THR A 267 5.38 -12.10 9.72
C THR A 267 5.08 -13.30 8.84
N LEU A 268 6.08 -14.19 8.75
CA LEU A 268 6.03 -15.39 7.93
C LEU A 268 6.99 -16.45 8.51
N PRO A 269 6.54 -17.28 9.47
CA PRO A 269 7.28 -18.47 9.88
C PRO A 269 7.62 -19.36 8.68
N ASN A 270 8.79 -19.97 8.70
CA ASN A 270 9.13 -20.98 7.69
C ASN A 270 8.23 -22.23 7.80
N GLU A 271 8.21 -23.07 6.78
CA GLU A 271 7.32 -24.24 6.71
C GLU A 271 7.53 -25.25 7.85
N GLY A 272 8.77 -25.45 8.31
CA GLY A 272 9.07 -26.30 9.46
C GLY A 272 8.45 -25.77 10.75
N PHE A 273 8.54 -24.46 10.96
CA PHE A 273 7.97 -23.79 12.12
C PHE A 273 6.44 -23.71 12.06
N MET A 274 5.87 -23.53 10.87
CA MET A 274 4.42 -23.65 10.65
C MET A 274 3.90 -25.05 11.03
N ARG A 275 4.62 -26.12 10.66
CA ARG A 275 4.28 -27.49 11.10
C ARG A 275 4.37 -27.64 12.63
N ALA A 276 5.39 -27.06 13.26
CA ALA A 276 5.52 -27.06 14.73
C ALA A 276 4.34 -26.36 15.43
N LEU A 277 3.91 -25.20 14.90
CA LEU A 277 2.73 -24.49 15.41
C LEU A 277 1.44 -25.29 15.20
N ALA A 278 1.27 -25.96 14.06
CA ALA A 278 0.10 -26.80 13.82
C ALA A 278 0.03 -28.00 14.79
N LEU A 279 1.17 -28.57 15.18
CA LEU A 279 1.25 -29.59 16.23
C LEU A 279 0.93 -29.01 17.62
N LEU A 280 1.37 -27.79 17.91
CA LEU A 280 1.00 -27.09 19.14
C LEU A 280 -0.51 -26.86 19.22
N GLU A 281 -1.16 -26.44 18.13
CA GLU A 281 -2.63 -26.23 18.09
C GLU A 281 -3.39 -27.48 18.51
N LYS A 282 -2.96 -28.67 18.04
CA LYS A 282 -3.56 -29.95 18.44
C LYS A 282 -3.41 -30.21 19.94
N LYS A 283 -2.26 -29.83 20.53
CA LYS A 283 -2.02 -29.95 21.98
C LYS A 283 -2.91 -28.99 22.76
N VAL A 284 -2.98 -27.71 22.36
CA VAL A 284 -3.80 -26.69 23.03
C VAL A 284 -5.28 -27.07 23.04
N LYS A 285 -5.81 -27.60 21.92
CA LYS A 285 -7.18 -28.11 21.82
C LYS A 285 -7.46 -29.29 22.76
N ALA A 286 -6.47 -30.15 22.98
CA ALA A 286 -6.60 -31.31 23.87
C ALA A 286 -6.61 -30.93 25.36
N SER A 287 -6.08 -29.76 25.73
CA SER A 287 -6.00 -29.30 27.13
C SER A 287 -7.30 -28.68 27.67
N GLY A 288 -8.36 -28.55 26.86
CA GLY A 288 -9.72 -28.21 27.31
C GLY A 288 -9.97 -26.78 27.81
N GLY A 289 -9.05 -25.83 27.61
CA GLY A 289 -9.28 -24.43 27.96
C GLY A 289 -10.28 -23.77 26.98
N PRO A 290 -11.26 -22.97 27.46
CA PRO A 290 -12.13 -22.22 26.56
C PRO A 290 -11.30 -21.27 25.70
N PHE A 291 -11.60 -21.21 24.40
CA PHE A 291 -11.09 -20.15 23.53
C PHE A 291 -11.64 -18.84 24.08
N VAL A 292 -10.78 -18.01 24.68
CA VAL A 292 -11.19 -16.67 25.09
C VAL A 292 -11.06 -15.81 23.86
N GLU A 293 -12.18 -15.24 23.40
CA GLU A 293 -12.15 -14.17 22.42
C GLU A 293 -11.32 -13.05 23.03
N LEU A 294 -10.15 -12.77 22.46
CA LEU A 294 -9.45 -11.55 22.81
C LEU A 294 -10.41 -10.42 22.48
N GLU A 295 -10.82 -9.63 23.47
CA GLU A 295 -11.25 -8.26 23.23
C GLU A 295 -10.02 -7.52 22.70
N LEU A 296 -9.81 -7.68 21.40
CA LEU A 296 -8.87 -6.90 20.64
C LEU A 296 -9.46 -5.51 20.64
N ASP A 297 -8.73 -4.53 21.18
CA ASP A 297 -8.89 -3.16 20.69
C ASP A 297 -9.01 -3.27 19.16
N GLU A 298 -10.11 -2.72 18.63
CA GLU A 298 -10.46 -2.73 17.20
C GLU A 298 -9.18 -2.65 16.34
N PRO A 299 -9.08 -3.41 15.23
CA PRO A 299 -7.92 -3.36 14.37
C PRO A 299 -7.77 -1.96 13.77
N VAL A 300 -7.04 -1.10 14.45
CA VAL A 300 -6.71 0.23 13.94
C VAL A 300 -5.30 0.17 13.38
N ILE A 301 -5.29 0.11 12.05
CA ILE A 301 -4.15 0.18 11.12
C ILE A 301 -3.30 -1.09 11.08
N THR A 302 -3.94 -2.19 10.71
CA THR A 302 -3.50 -2.86 9.48
C THR A 302 -4.73 -3.18 8.65
N THR A 303 -4.64 -2.89 7.37
CA THR A 303 -5.73 -3.01 6.41
C THR A 303 -6.98 -2.22 6.80
N LEU A 304 -7.01 -0.94 6.41
CA LEU A 304 -8.26 -0.26 6.02
C LEU A 304 -8.86 -0.89 4.74
N ALA A 305 -9.05 -2.21 4.80
CA ALA A 305 -9.68 -3.05 3.81
C ALA A 305 -10.51 -4.07 4.59
N GLY A 306 -11.56 -3.60 5.27
CA GLY A 306 -12.43 -4.49 6.01
C GLY A 306 -13.26 -3.86 7.12
N VAL A 307 -13.88 -2.70 6.92
CA VAL A 307 -15.00 -2.26 7.77
C VAL A 307 -16.09 -1.73 6.85
N THR A 308 -17.28 -2.32 6.94
CA THR A 308 -18.46 -1.98 6.14
C THR A 308 -18.90 -0.55 6.38
N ALA A 309 -19.20 0.16 5.29
CA ALA A 309 -19.70 1.53 5.29
C ALA A 309 -20.97 1.66 6.14
N GLY A 310 -20.90 2.48 7.19
CA GLY A 310 -22.06 3.05 7.86
C GLY A 310 -22.28 4.48 7.38
N ASP A 311 -23.39 4.68 6.66
CA ASP A 311 -24.13 5.91 6.33
C ASP A 311 -23.51 7.29 6.60
N TYR A 312 -22.89 7.90 5.59
CA TYR A 312 -22.81 9.37 5.47
C TYR A 312 -22.81 9.79 3.99
N THR A 313 -23.99 9.87 3.36
CA THR A 313 -24.17 10.43 2.01
C THR A 313 -25.29 11.47 1.97
N ALA A 314 -25.12 12.61 2.64
CA ALA A 314 -26.05 13.74 2.43
C ALA A 314 -25.52 15.10 2.94
N ARG A 315 -24.47 15.70 2.34
CA ARG A 315 -24.27 17.17 2.40
C ARG A 315 -23.10 17.72 1.56
N ALA A 316 -23.12 17.50 0.25
CA ALA A 316 -22.21 18.23 -0.66
C ALA A 316 -22.94 18.63 -1.95
N ALA A 317 -24.00 19.41 -1.80
CA ALA A 317 -24.65 20.09 -2.91
C ALA A 317 -25.09 21.48 -2.43
N GLY A 318 -24.27 22.49 -2.72
CA GLY A 318 -24.67 23.89 -2.53
C GLY A 318 -23.56 24.79 -2.01
N ALA A 319 -22.68 25.26 -2.90
CA ALA A 319 -22.10 26.60 -2.83
C ALA A 319 -21.38 26.89 -4.15
N GLY A 320 -22.09 27.55 -5.07
CA GLY A 320 -21.56 28.04 -6.33
C GLY A 320 -20.53 29.16 -6.11
N ALA A 321 -19.58 29.22 -7.03
CA ALA A 321 -18.58 30.27 -7.12
C ALA A 321 -19.23 31.62 -7.49
N GLY A 322 -18.87 32.67 -6.75
CA GLY A 322 -19.22 34.07 -6.99
C GLY A 322 -17.98 34.95 -6.86
N LEU A 323 -17.94 35.98 -7.70
CA LEU A 323 -16.84 36.84 -8.12
C LEU A 323 -16.39 37.91 -7.10
N VAL A 324 -15.13 38.36 -7.27
CA VAL A 324 -14.39 39.60 -6.88
C VAL A 324 -14.73 40.35 -5.58
N GLU A 325 -13.69 40.64 -4.78
CA GLU A 325 -13.21 42.00 -4.48
C GLU A 325 -11.87 41.96 -3.72
N SER A 326 -11.04 42.97 -3.98
CA SER A 326 -9.67 43.19 -3.50
C SER A 326 -9.65 44.05 -2.24
N TYR A 327 -8.89 43.71 -1.18
CA TYR A 327 -8.41 44.69 -0.21
C TYR A 327 -7.14 44.21 0.54
N ASP A 328 -6.12 45.04 0.37
CA ASP A 328 -4.98 45.49 1.19
C ASP A 328 -4.44 44.68 2.39
N ASP A 329 -3.13 44.47 2.31
CA ASP A 329 -2.21 44.06 3.38
C ASP A 329 -2.05 45.17 4.43
N GLU A 330 -2.11 44.79 5.71
CA GLU A 330 -1.45 45.53 6.78
C GLU A 330 -0.43 44.62 7.46
N GLU A 331 0.85 44.91 7.18
CA GLU A 331 2.00 44.52 7.99
C GLU A 331 1.96 45.32 9.29
N ASP A 332 2.03 44.65 10.44
CA ASP A 332 2.30 45.30 11.72
C ASP A 332 3.73 44.99 12.15
N ASP A 333 4.47 46.09 12.26
CA ASP A 333 5.88 46.23 12.58
C ASP A 333 6.04 46.40 14.10
N GLY A 334 7.16 45.96 14.64
CA GLY A 334 7.36 45.95 16.10
C GLY A 334 8.80 45.68 16.48
N GLY A 335 9.68 46.59 16.10
CA GLY A 335 11.11 46.56 16.40
C GLY A 335 11.52 47.01 17.81
N ASN A 336 12.73 46.60 18.20
CA ASN A 336 13.74 47.34 18.98
C ASN A 336 14.96 46.41 19.13
N GLY A 337 16.23 46.77 19.00
CA GLY A 337 16.94 48.05 18.84
C GLY A 337 18.37 47.88 19.38
N ALA A 338 19.33 48.63 18.81
CA ALA A 338 20.77 48.78 19.12
C ALA A 338 21.74 47.75 18.48
N GLY A 339 22.82 48.12 17.80
CA GLY A 339 23.40 49.41 17.43
C GLY A 339 24.79 49.18 16.78
N GLY A 340 25.28 50.12 15.97
CA GLY A 340 26.71 50.22 15.64
C GLY A 340 27.09 50.36 14.15
N SER A 341 27.45 51.60 13.78
CA SER A 341 28.60 51.96 12.94
C SER A 341 28.57 51.72 11.41
N ALA A 342 28.44 52.82 10.65
CA ALA A 342 28.90 52.99 9.27
C ALA A 342 30.41 53.40 9.24
N PRO A 343 31.08 53.72 8.10
CA PRO A 343 30.62 53.77 6.70
C PRO A 343 31.63 53.24 5.63
N SER A 344 31.20 53.07 4.38
CA SER A 344 31.77 53.77 3.19
C SER A 344 31.29 53.20 1.84
N ASP A 345 30.79 54.13 1.03
CA ASP A 345 30.87 54.27 -0.43
C ASP A 345 30.82 53.05 -1.37
N ARG A 346 29.81 53.05 -2.26
CA ARG A 346 30.02 53.32 -3.71
C ARG A 346 28.70 53.51 -4.45
N ARG A 347 28.60 54.67 -5.14
CA ARG A 347 27.59 54.99 -6.16
C ARG A 347 27.82 54.19 -7.46
N ARG A 348 26.74 53.74 -8.10
CA ARG A 348 26.48 53.78 -9.58
C ARG A 348 25.15 53.05 -9.85
N SER A 349 24.10 53.81 -10.15
CA SER A 349 23.58 54.13 -11.51
C SER A 349 22.68 53.02 -12.07
N ALA A 350 21.41 53.37 -12.19
CA ALA A 350 20.31 52.59 -12.76
C ALA A 350 20.42 52.48 -14.29
N ASP A 351 19.93 51.37 -14.83
CA ASP A 351 19.42 51.27 -16.21
C ASP A 351 18.22 50.31 -16.25
N PRO A 352 17.31 50.46 -17.23
CA PRO A 352 15.91 50.03 -17.13
C PRO A 352 15.64 48.60 -17.60
N ALA A 353 14.49 48.08 -17.13
CA ALA A 353 14.00 46.73 -17.36
C ALA A 353 13.65 46.43 -18.82
N ALA A 354 14.07 45.25 -19.30
CA ALA A 354 13.56 44.59 -20.51
C ALA A 354 12.35 43.68 -20.17
N PRO A 355 11.37 43.51 -21.08
CA PRO A 355 10.13 42.80 -20.78
C PRO A 355 10.32 41.28 -20.71
N ALA A 356 9.65 40.66 -19.74
CA ALA A 356 9.69 39.23 -19.48
C ALA A 356 9.09 38.41 -20.63
N ARG A 357 9.87 37.45 -21.13
CA ARG A 357 9.48 36.42 -22.10
C ARG A 357 8.61 35.38 -21.38
N ALA A 358 7.41 35.11 -21.88
CA ALA A 358 6.48 34.13 -21.32
C ALA A 358 7.09 32.73 -21.24
N ALA A 359 6.97 32.09 -20.07
CA ALA A 359 7.40 30.72 -19.82
C ALA A 359 6.48 29.70 -20.54
N PRO A 360 7.01 28.55 -21.01
CA PRO A 360 6.23 27.54 -21.70
C PRO A 360 5.33 26.79 -20.71
N LYS A 361 4.06 26.56 -21.11
CA LYS A 361 3.15 25.65 -20.40
C LYS A 361 3.75 24.24 -20.40
N ALA A 362 3.97 23.66 -19.22
CA ALA A 362 4.40 22.28 -19.08
C ALA A 362 3.24 21.33 -19.44
N GLU A 363 3.44 20.47 -20.44
CA GLU A 363 2.54 19.37 -20.80
C GLU A 363 2.58 18.24 -19.77
N GLU A 364 1.42 17.65 -19.45
CA GLU A 364 1.29 16.45 -18.62
C GLU A 364 1.89 15.21 -19.34
N PRO A 365 2.44 14.20 -18.62
CA PRO A 365 2.98 13.00 -19.26
C PRO A 365 1.84 12.07 -19.72
N SER A 366 1.48 12.17 -21.00
CA SER A 366 0.43 11.44 -21.71
C SER A 366 0.86 10.02 -22.18
N GLY A 367 1.27 9.14 -21.27
CA GLY A 367 1.76 7.78 -21.62
C GLY A 367 0.75 6.63 -21.41
N PRO A 368 0.92 5.47 -22.08
CA PRO A 368 0.13 4.26 -21.80
C PRO A 368 0.42 3.67 -20.41
N LYS A 369 -0.59 3.04 -19.80
CA LYS A 369 -0.52 2.44 -18.46
C LYS A 369 -0.99 0.98 -18.48
N ILE A 370 -0.48 0.16 -17.56
CA ILE A 370 -1.05 -1.17 -17.25
C ILE A 370 -1.72 -1.11 -15.89
N LEU A 371 -3.02 -1.38 -15.84
CA LEU A 371 -3.81 -1.48 -14.62
C LEU A 371 -3.77 -2.92 -14.11
N VAL A 372 -3.49 -3.12 -12.83
CA VAL A 372 -3.44 -4.45 -12.23
C VAL A 372 -4.69 -4.66 -11.41
N TYR A 373 -5.42 -5.73 -11.67
CA TYR A 373 -6.64 -6.11 -10.99
C TYR A 373 -6.42 -7.33 -10.10
N LYS A 374 -7.11 -7.39 -8.96
CA LYS A 374 -7.33 -8.62 -8.18
C LYS A 374 -8.83 -8.75 -7.97
N GLY A 375 -9.46 -9.71 -8.66
CA GLY A 375 -10.93 -9.74 -8.76
C GLY A 375 -11.45 -8.51 -9.52
N ALA A 376 -12.38 -7.76 -8.93
CA ALA A 376 -12.97 -6.56 -9.53
C ALA A 376 -12.22 -5.25 -9.19
N ALA A 377 -11.27 -5.28 -8.26
CA ALA A 377 -10.56 -4.08 -7.79
C ALA A 377 -9.23 -3.88 -8.52
N VAL A 378 -8.94 -2.63 -8.92
CA VAL A 378 -7.60 -2.21 -9.35
C VAL A 378 -6.71 -2.10 -8.11
N VAL A 379 -5.62 -2.85 -8.07
CA VAL A 379 -4.68 -2.91 -6.95
C VAL A 379 -3.35 -2.21 -7.23
N ASP A 380 -3.05 -1.91 -8.51
CA ASP A 380 -1.83 -1.23 -8.93
C ASP A 380 -1.98 -0.61 -10.34
N ALA A 381 -1.13 0.35 -10.71
CA ALA A 381 -1.11 0.97 -12.03
C ALA A 381 0.32 1.34 -12.44
N LEU A 382 0.73 0.87 -13.62
CA LEU A 382 2.12 0.84 -14.04
C LEU A 382 2.30 1.71 -15.26
N PRO A 383 2.98 2.86 -15.15
CA PRO A 383 3.27 3.69 -16.32
C PRO A 383 4.28 2.97 -17.22
N VAL A 384 3.97 2.87 -18.51
CA VAL A 384 4.90 2.31 -19.49
C VAL A 384 5.63 3.45 -20.19
N LYS A 385 6.96 3.44 -20.10
CA LYS A 385 7.83 4.44 -20.73
C LYS A 385 8.31 3.90 -22.09
N ALA A 386 8.22 4.73 -23.13
CA ALA A 386 8.76 4.43 -24.45
C ALA A 386 10.25 4.04 -24.36
N GLY A 387 10.65 3.01 -25.13
CA GLY A 387 12.01 2.51 -25.18
C GLY A 387 12.50 1.73 -23.94
N LYS A 388 11.64 1.49 -22.93
CA LYS A 388 12.01 0.67 -21.76
C LYS A 388 11.36 -0.71 -21.78
N LYS A 389 12.17 -1.71 -21.48
CA LYS A 389 11.73 -3.09 -21.21
C LYS A 389 11.47 -3.25 -19.71
N CYS A 390 10.28 -3.74 -19.35
CA CYS A 390 9.91 -4.10 -17.98
C CYS A 390 9.75 -5.61 -17.88
N THR A 391 10.48 -6.26 -16.96
CA THR A 391 10.40 -7.70 -16.73
C THR A 391 9.48 -8.01 -15.55
N PHE A 392 8.71 -9.09 -15.69
CA PHE A 392 7.76 -9.60 -14.71
C PHE A 392 8.26 -10.96 -14.23
N GLY A 393 8.35 -11.19 -12.93
CA GLY A 393 8.81 -12.48 -12.42
C GLY A 393 8.91 -12.53 -10.91
N LEU A 394 9.26 -13.70 -10.37
CA LEU A 394 9.41 -13.92 -8.93
C LEU A 394 10.71 -13.31 -8.36
N HIS A 395 11.72 -13.11 -9.21
CA HIS A 395 13.04 -12.64 -8.77
C HIS A 395 13.06 -11.12 -8.56
N SER A 396 13.77 -10.66 -7.52
CA SER A 396 13.87 -9.25 -7.13
C SER A 396 14.50 -8.34 -8.20
N SER A 397 15.26 -8.90 -9.15
CA SER A 397 15.81 -8.15 -10.28
C SER A 397 14.78 -7.82 -11.37
N CYS A 398 13.53 -8.27 -11.24
CA CYS A 398 12.49 -7.94 -12.20
C CYS A 398 11.99 -6.52 -11.97
N GLY A 399 11.68 -5.81 -13.06
CA GLY A 399 11.01 -4.50 -12.98
C GLY A 399 9.67 -4.57 -12.25
N MET A 400 9.07 -5.77 -12.19
CA MET A 400 7.92 -6.09 -11.40
C MET A 400 8.05 -7.48 -10.76
N VAL A 401 8.08 -7.49 -9.43
CA VAL A 401 8.12 -8.70 -8.64
C VAL A 401 6.71 -9.22 -8.40
N LEU A 402 6.43 -10.44 -8.86
CA LEU A 402 5.12 -11.07 -8.73
C LEU A 402 5.16 -12.18 -7.69
N GLN A 403 4.40 -12.02 -6.61
CA GLN A 403 4.37 -12.93 -5.48
C GLN A 403 3.36 -14.07 -5.70
N HIS A 404 3.75 -15.09 -6.46
CA HIS A 404 2.96 -16.32 -6.58
C HIS A 404 3.85 -17.52 -6.97
N GLN A 405 3.61 -18.68 -6.36
CA GLN A 405 4.41 -19.90 -6.55
C GLN A 405 4.47 -20.41 -7.99
N SER A 406 3.44 -20.13 -8.80
CA SER A 406 3.41 -20.54 -10.21
C SER A 406 4.25 -19.63 -11.12
N ILE A 407 4.82 -18.55 -10.60
CA ILE A 407 5.52 -17.54 -11.39
C ILE A 407 7.00 -17.87 -11.44
N SER A 408 7.58 -17.78 -12.63
CA SER A 408 8.98 -18.08 -12.88
C SER A 408 9.86 -16.89 -12.48
N ARG A 409 11.14 -17.14 -12.16
CA ARG A 409 12.10 -16.09 -11.74
C ARG A 409 12.12 -14.89 -12.69
N GLN A 410 12.17 -15.15 -13.99
CA GLN A 410 11.81 -14.20 -15.05
C GLN A 410 10.72 -14.85 -15.89
N HIS A 411 9.50 -14.32 -15.84
CA HIS A 411 8.31 -14.97 -16.37
C HIS A 411 7.91 -14.38 -17.72
N ALA A 412 7.81 -13.05 -17.80
CA ALA A 412 7.46 -12.35 -19.03
C ALA A 412 8.17 -11.01 -19.10
N SER A 413 8.16 -10.39 -20.27
CA SER A 413 8.59 -9.01 -20.43
C SER A 413 7.62 -8.21 -21.26
N LEU A 414 7.46 -6.95 -20.88
CA LEU A 414 6.71 -5.94 -21.58
C LEU A 414 7.69 -4.93 -22.16
N SER A 415 7.52 -4.55 -23.42
CA SER A 415 8.32 -3.52 -24.07
C SER A 415 7.42 -2.52 -24.80
N ALA A 416 7.79 -1.24 -24.76
CA ALA A 416 7.19 -0.19 -25.56
C ALA A 416 8.22 0.33 -26.57
N ASP A 417 7.85 0.49 -27.84
CA ASP A 417 8.68 1.16 -28.83
C ASP A 417 8.63 2.70 -28.68
N ALA A 418 9.26 3.44 -29.61
CA ALA A 418 9.31 4.90 -29.58
C ALA A 418 7.92 5.53 -29.77
N GLU A 419 7.04 4.82 -30.49
CA GLU A 419 5.67 5.18 -30.79
C GLU A 419 4.68 4.72 -29.70
N CYS A 420 5.18 4.18 -28.57
CA CYS A 420 4.39 3.65 -27.46
C CYS A 420 3.51 2.42 -27.79
N ASN A 421 3.80 1.70 -28.87
CA ASN A 421 3.17 0.41 -29.13
C ASN A 421 3.71 -0.63 -28.15
N LEU A 422 2.79 -1.28 -27.44
CA LEU A 422 3.12 -2.23 -26.40
C LEU A 422 3.20 -3.64 -26.97
N THR A 423 4.24 -4.38 -26.54
CA THR A 423 4.40 -5.81 -26.83
C THR A 423 4.68 -6.58 -25.55
N VAL A 424 4.15 -7.78 -25.46
CA VAL A 424 4.47 -8.76 -24.40
C VAL A 424 5.21 -9.95 -25.00
N GLU A 425 6.15 -10.49 -24.25
CA GLU A 425 6.89 -11.70 -24.59
C GLU A 425 6.94 -12.61 -23.36
N ASP A 426 6.49 -13.86 -23.49
CA ASP A 426 6.70 -14.88 -22.46
C ASP A 426 8.16 -15.38 -22.53
N LEU A 427 8.89 -15.33 -21.40
CA LEU A 427 10.32 -15.62 -21.35
C LEU A 427 10.62 -17.11 -21.13
N GLY A 428 9.73 -18.01 -21.56
CA GLY A 428 9.87 -19.45 -21.33
C GLY A 428 9.32 -19.88 -19.96
N SER A 429 8.22 -19.27 -19.54
CA SER A 429 7.68 -19.50 -18.20
C SER A 429 7.03 -20.88 -18.05
N THR A 430 7.19 -21.48 -16.87
CA THR A 430 6.69 -22.84 -16.58
C THR A 430 5.17 -22.93 -16.71
N HIS A 431 4.44 -21.98 -16.12
CA HIS A 431 2.98 -21.97 -16.12
C HIS A 431 2.36 -21.10 -17.22
N GLY A 432 3.19 -20.41 -18.02
CA GLY A 432 2.76 -19.62 -19.17
C GLY A 432 2.18 -18.26 -18.83
N THR A 433 2.37 -17.33 -19.76
CA THR A 433 1.65 -16.05 -19.85
C THR A 433 0.41 -16.23 -20.73
N ARG A 434 -0.73 -15.67 -20.31
CA ARG A 434 -1.96 -15.62 -21.09
C ARG A 434 -2.30 -14.18 -21.47
N LEU A 435 -2.74 -13.98 -22.71
CA LEU A 435 -3.31 -12.74 -23.24
C LEU A 435 -4.76 -13.00 -23.63
N ASP A 436 -5.69 -12.26 -23.04
CA ASP A 436 -7.13 -12.38 -23.27
C ASP A 436 -7.64 -13.84 -23.09
N GLY A 437 -7.05 -14.54 -22.12
CA GLY A 437 -7.36 -15.95 -21.81
C GLY A 437 -6.58 -16.97 -22.64
N VAL A 438 -5.92 -16.56 -23.72
CA VAL A 438 -5.16 -17.45 -24.61
C VAL A 438 -3.69 -17.49 -24.18
N ARG A 439 -3.12 -18.70 -24.02
CA ARG A 439 -1.71 -18.87 -23.66
C ARG A 439 -0.81 -18.46 -24.83
N LEU A 440 0.17 -17.60 -24.56
CA LEU A 440 1.15 -17.14 -25.53
C LEU A 440 2.20 -18.22 -25.83
N ARG A 441 2.77 -18.17 -27.03
CA ARG A 441 3.94 -18.97 -27.37
C ARG A 441 5.19 -18.34 -26.74
N PRO A 442 6.07 -19.13 -26.09
CA PRO A 442 7.33 -18.62 -25.54
C PRO A 442 8.18 -17.91 -26.61
N HIS A 443 8.83 -16.82 -26.21
CA HIS A 443 9.77 -16.03 -27.03
C HIS A 443 9.17 -15.40 -28.30
N VAL A 444 7.84 -15.29 -28.37
CA VAL A 444 7.14 -14.59 -29.45
C VAL A 444 6.61 -13.26 -28.92
N LYS A 445 7.14 -12.16 -29.46
CA LYS A 445 6.62 -10.81 -29.16
C LYS A 445 5.20 -10.69 -29.72
N THR A 446 4.26 -10.44 -28.83
CA THR A 446 2.84 -10.33 -29.15
C THR A 446 2.39 -8.89 -28.90
N PRO A 447 1.81 -8.19 -29.89
CA PRO A 447 1.33 -6.83 -29.71
C PRO A 447 0.13 -6.78 -28.76
N LEU A 448 0.03 -5.69 -28.01
CA LEU A 448 -1.03 -5.41 -27.05
C LEU A 448 -1.86 -4.20 -27.49
N GLN A 449 -3.15 -4.24 -27.25
CA GLN A 449 -4.09 -3.17 -27.57
C GLN A 449 -4.76 -2.63 -26.30
N HIS A 450 -5.46 -1.50 -26.42
CA HIS A 450 -6.30 -1.01 -25.32
C HIS A 450 -7.30 -2.10 -24.91
N GLY A 451 -7.38 -2.38 -23.61
CA GLY A 451 -8.25 -3.41 -23.04
C GLY A 451 -7.64 -4.82 -22.99
N SER A 452 -6.47 -5.06 -23.62
CA SER A 452 -5.79 -6.36 -23.56
C SER A 452 -5.50 -6.81 -22.12
N ARG A 453 -5.82 -8.06 -21.80
CA ARG A 453 -5.74 -8.63 -20.45
C ARG A 453 -4.64 -9.67 -20.35
N LEU A 454 -3.60 -9.38 -19.58
CA LEU A 454 -2.49 -10.29 -19.31
C LEU A 454 -2.67 -11.01 -17.97
N ALA A 455 -2.30 -12.29 -17.93
CA ALA A 455 -2.23 -13.08 -16.71
C ALA A 455 -0.96 -13.95 -16.71
N PHE A 456 -0.34 -14.10 -15.55
CA PHE A 456 0.94 -14.78 -15.38
C PHE A 456 0.78 -16.03 -14.49
N GLY A 457 0.99 -17.20 -15.08
CA GLY A 457 0.78 -18.49 -14.42
C GLY A 457 -0.64 -18.66 -13.88
N ALA A 458 -0.75 -19.04 -12.61
CA ALA A 458 -2.00 -19.22 -11.87
C ALA A 458 -2.25 -18.10 -10.85
N SER A 459 -1.59 -16.94 -11.01
CA SER A 459 -1.87 -15.76 -10.18
C SER A 459 -3.30 -15.29 -10.37
N SER A 460 -3.93 -14.83 -9.28
CA SER A 460 -5.26 -14.23 -9.30
C SER A 460 -5.28 -12.78 -9.82
N ARG A 461 -4.12 -12.24 -10.18
CA ARG A 461 -3.99 -10.88 -10.72
C ARG A 461 -4.14 -10.86 -12.25
N VAL A 462 -4.87 -9.88 -12.76
CA VAL A 462 -5.07 -9.62 -14.20
C VAL A 462 -4.57 -8.24 -14.54
N TYR A 463 -3.79 -8.09 -15.61
CA TYR A 463 -3.11 -6.87 -15.99
C TYR A 463 -3.76 -6.33 -17.27
N VAL A 464 -4.46 -5.22 -17.19
CA VAL A 464 -5.22 -4.64 -18.30
C VAL A 464 -4.48 -3.45 -18.88
N VAL A 465 -4.28 -3.48 -20.19
CA VAL A 465 -3.62 -2.40 -20.93
C VAL A 465 -4.59 -1.24 -21.11
N ALA A 466 -4.18 -0.04 -20.70
CA ALA A 466 -4.91 1.20 -20.90
C ALA A 466 -4.06 2.14 -21.76
N LEU A 467 -4.30 2.13 -23.08
CA LEU A 467 -3.77 3.13 -24.00
C LEU A 467 -4.70 4.36 -23.96
N HIS A 468 -4.16 5.58 -23.98
CA HIS A 468 -5.00 6.75 -24.23
C HIS A 468 -5.60 6.60 -25.63
N SER A 469 -6.92 6.53 -25.73
CA SER A 469 -7.59 6.72 -27.02
C SER A 469 -7.30 8.14 -27.48
N ALA A 470 -6.77 8.30 -28.69
CA ALA A 470 -6.80 9.58 -29.38
C ALA A 470 -8.23 10.14 -29.28
N PRO A 471 -8.42 11.47 -29.10
CA PRO A 471 -9.74 12.04 -29.06
C PRO A 471 -10.49 11.61 -30.32
N GLU A 472 -11.66 11.00 -30.15
CA GLU A 472 -12.56 10.71 -31.25
C GLU A 472 -12.68 12.00 -32.08
N ARG A 473 -12.28 11.95 -33.36
CA ARG A 473 -12.63 13.01 -34.29
C ARG A 473 -14.14 13.16 -34.17
N LYS A 474 -14.59 14.31 -33.66
CA LYS A 474 -15.96 14.76 -33.88
C LYS A 474 -16.17 14.68 -35.38
N GLU A 475 -16.91 13.69 -35.85
CA GLU A 475 -17.55 13.77 -37.14
C GLU A 475 -18.40 15.03 -37.07
N GLU A 476 -17.91 16.05 -37.77
CA GLU A 476 -18.60 17.30 -38.00
C GLU A 476 -19.89 16.93 -38.73
N ARG A 477 -20.97 16.82 -37.94
CA ARG A 477 -22.30 16.53 -38.42
C ARG A 477 -22.75 17.72 -39.25
N ALA A 478 -22.41 17.69 -40.53
CA ALA A 478 -22.88 18.65 -41.52
C ALA A 478 -24.41 18.73 -41.40
N ALA A 479 -24.90 19.94 -41.13
CA ALA A 479 -26.32 20.23 -41.04
C ALA A 479 -27.02 19.78 -42.33
N PRO A 480 -28.20 19.15 -42.26
CA PRO A 480 -28.89 18.69 -43.44
C PRO A 480 -29.37 19.89 -44.25
N ALA A 481 -28.84 20.03 -45.47
CA ALA A 481 -29.37 20.93 -46.48
C ALA A 481 -30.86 20.62 -46.71
N ARG A 482 -31.67 21.67 -46.60
CA ARG A 482 -33.11 21.66 -46.91
C ARG A 482 -33.36 21.02 -48.29
N ARG A 483 -33.91 19.80 -48.31
CA ARG A 483 -34.49 19.24 -49.53
C ARG A 483 -35.99 19.52 -49.54
N ARG A 484 -36.36 20.44 -50.44
CA ARG A 484 -37.72 20.64 -50.92
C ARG A 484 -38.28 19.31 -51.44
N SER A 485 -39.51 19.03 -51.06
CA SER A 485 -40.36 17.96 -51.54
C SER A 485 -40.50 18.02 -53.07
N ARG A 486 -40.12 16.94 -53.76
CA ARG A 486 -40.74 16.52 -55.03
C ARG A 486 -40.70 15.00 -55.14
N SER A 487 -41.89 14.42 -55.17
CA SER A 487 -42.19 13.02 -55.50
C SER A 487 -41.65 12.65 -56.89
N PRO A 488 -41.53 11.34 -57.18
CA PRO A 488 -41.96 10.89 -58.50
C PRO A 488 -42.88 9.68 -58.46
N ALA A 489 -43.60 9.59 -59.57
CA ALA A 489 -44.74 8.76 -59.86
C ALA A 489 -44.40 7.28 -60.11
N ARG A 490 -45.48 6.49 -60.09
CA ARG A 490 -45.60 5.09 -60.53
C ARG A 490 -45.32 4.92 -62.04
N ARG A 491 -44.82 3.72 -62.40
CA ARG A 491 -45.12 2.82 -63.56
C ARG A 491 -43.83 2.03 -63.85
N SER A 492 -43.74 0.70 -63.68
CA SER A 492 -44.40 -0.48 -64.29
C SER A 492 -43.40 -1.23 -65.19
N ASP A 493 -43.58 -2.55 -65.24
CA ASP A 493 -42.90 -3.56 -66.08
C ASP A 493 -41.56 -4.08 -65.52
N GLY A 494 -41.32 -5.38 -65.35
CA GLY A 494 -42.10 -6.58 -65.62
C GLY A 494 -41.13 -7.77 -65.73
N ARG A 495 -41.60 -8.96 -65.29
CA ARG A 495 -41.12 -10.31 -65.67
C ARG A 495 -39.73 -10.73 -65.12
N ASP A 496 -39.44 -11.98 -64.78
CA ASP A 496 -40.15 -13.26 -64.66
C ASP A 496 -39.11 -14.27 -64.09
N ARG A 497 -39.58 -15.38 -63.49
CA ARG A 497 -38.90 -16.67 -63.24
C ARG A 497 -37.93 -16.83 -62.05
N SER A 498 -38.46 -17.45 -61.00
CA SER A 498 -37.80 -18.59 -60.31
C SER A 498 -38.11 -19.89 -61.08
N PRO A 499 -37.83 -21.13 -60.61
CA PRO A 499 -36.95 -21.63 -59.55
C PRO A 499 -36.16 -22.91 -59.99
N ARG A 500 -35.35 -23.52 -59.11
CA ARG A 500 -35.28 -25.00 -58.81
C ARG A 500 -33.95 -25.37 -58.12
N ARG A 501 -34.00 -25.97 -56.91
CA ARG A 501 -33.89 -27.43 -56.59
C ARG A 501 -32.46 -27.97 -56.88
N SER A 502 -31.81 -28.83 -56.08
CA SER A 502 -32.19 -29.68 -54.94
C SER A 502 -30.99 -30.59 -54.58
N ARG A 503 -31.12 -31.32 -53.46
CA ARG A 503 -30.58 -32.67 -53.13
C ARG A 503 -29.30 -32.77 -52.28
N SER A 504 -29.54 -33.23 -51.04
CA SER A 504 -28.72 -34.10 -50.18
C SER A 504 -28.56 -35.53 -50.80
N PRO A 505 -28.17 -36.62 -50.08
CA PRO A 505 -27.45 -36.84 -48.80
C PRO A 505 -26.42 -38.02 -48.90
N ALA A 506 -26.10 -38.64 -47.75
CA ALA A 506 -25.63 -40.03 -47.51
C ALA A 506 -24.10 -40.17 -47.31
N ARG A 507 -23.55 -41.03 -46.45
CA ARG A 507 -23.90 -41.94 -45.32
C ARG A 507 -22.67 -42.88 -45.22
N ARG A 508 -22.57 -43.62 -44.11
CA ARG A 508 -21.78 -44.85 -43.86
C ARG A 508 -20.37 -44.63 -43.32
N SER A 509 -19.81 -45.48 -42.46
CA SER A 509 -20.26 -46.37 -41.37
C SER A 509 -19.04 -47.19 -40.97
N ASP A 510 -18.95 -47.51 -39.69
CA ASP A 510 -18.33 -48.70 -39.09
C ASP A 510 -16.81 -48.92 -39.11
N GLY A 511 -16.28 -49.20 -37.91
CA GLY A 511 -15.56 -50.47 -37.74
C GLY A 511 -14.35 -50.50 -36.80
N ARG A 512 -14.60 -50.89 -35.54
CA ARG A 512 -13.86 -51.87 -34.70
C ARG A 512 -12.38 -51.55 -34.34
N ASP A 513 -12.05 -51.31 -33.07
CA ASP A 513 -11.88 -52.27 -31.95
C ASP A 513 -10.59 -53.10 -32.03
N ARG A 514 -9.70 -52.92 -31.03
CA ARG A 514 -8.80 -53.93 -30.41
C ARG A 514 -7.85 -53.30 -29.38
N SER A 515 -8.04 -53.67 -28.12
CA SER A 515 -7.00 -53.80 -27.07
C SER A 515 -6.87 -55.29 -26.70
N PRO A 516 -6.00 -55.76 -25.77
CA PRO A 516 -4.71 -55.29 -25.25
C PRO A 516 -3.63 -56.43 -25.23
N ARG A 517 -2.35 -56.14 -24.91
CA ARG A 517 -1.42 -57.18 -24.41
C ARG A 517 -0.45 -56.69 -23.33
N ARG A 518 -0.30 -57.56 -22.32
CA ARG A 518 0.56 -57.53 -21.12
C ARG A 518 1.97 -58.07 -21.42
N SER A 519 2.97 -57.64 -20.63
CA SER A 519 4.01 -58.50 -19.97
C SER A 519 5.01 -57.59 -19.20
N ARG A 520 5.01 -57.59 -17.86
CA ARG A 520 5.88 -58.36 -16.92
C ARG A 520 7.33 -57.85 -16.79
N SER A 521 7.66 -57.46 -15.54
CA SER A 521 8.97 -57.18 -14.91
C SER A 521 9.89 -58.43 -14.83
N PRO A 522 11.16 -58.40 -14.31
CA PRO A 522 11.51 -58.03 -12.92
C PRO A 522 12.90 -57.38 -12.62
N ALA A 523 12.94 -56.67 -11.48
CA ALA A 523 13.96 -56.50 -10.42
C ALA A 523 15.49 -56.68 -10.68
N ARG A 524 16.33 -55.76 -10.16
CA ARG A 524 17.03 -55.83 -8.84
C ARG A 524 18.13 -54.75 -8.65
N ARG A 525 18.19 -54.22 -7.42
CA ARG A 525 19.35 -53.85 -6.55
C ARG A 525 20.59 -53.17 -7.14
N SER A 526 20.91 -52.00 -6.57
CA SER A 526 22.00 -51.79 -5.59
C SER A 526 21.75 -50.49 -4.84
#